data_AF-A0A9W7I6Q6-F1
#
_entry.id   AF-A0A9W7I6Q6-F1
#
_cell.length_a   1.000
_cell.length_b   1.000
_cell.length_c   1.000
_cell.angle_alpha   90.00
_cell.angle_beta   90.00
_cell.angle_gamma   90.00
#
_symmetry.space_group_name_H-M   'P 1'
#
loop_
_entity.id
_entity.type
_entity.pdbx_description
1 polymer ?
#
loop_
_entity_poly.entity_id
_entity_poly.type
_entity_poly.pdbx_seq_one_letter_code
_entity_poly.pdbx_strand_id
1 'polypeptide(L)'
;MFLWKSLDMNAVHPIRSELSIPSDMRYVVRVSLAICVAIYFSIGFFGYMLFGDFIMADILVNFDQILDSAVGRLINDTVRLSYAMHLALVFPVINFSLRANTDKLLFAKKPILAEDNSRFTILTCVLLDATYIIAIVLPNIWYFFQLCASISFIFPGAIVLRDVHGISTGKDKAMEILVIMLAILTSIIVMATNLWHVE
;
A
#
# COMPACT_ATOMS: atom_id res chain seq x y z
N MET A 1 -18.55 3.69 -8.38
CA MET A 1 -18.29 4.74 -9.38
C MET A 1 -18.01 6.11 -8.74
N PHE A 2 -18.82 6.59 -7.79
CA PHE A 2 -18.60 7.88 -7.10
C PHE A 2 -17.32 7.94 -6.24
N LEU A 3 -17.06 6.87 -5.47
CA LEU A 3 -15.82 6.70 -4.68
C LEU A 3 -14.54 6.84 -5.52
N TRP A 4 -14.54 6.25 -6.71
CA TRP A 4 -13.37 6.22 -7.59
C TRP A 4 -13.16 7.55 -8.31
N LYS A 5 -14.23 8.19 -8.80
CA LYS A 5 -14.14 9.55 -9.36
C LYS A 5 -13.61 10.55 -8.32
N SER A 6 -13.90 10.35 -7.04
CA SER A 6 -13.35 11.13 -5.93
C SER A 6 -11.88 10.80 -5.60
N LEU A 7 -11.47 9.53 -5.65
CA LEU A 7 -10.09 9.10 -5.40
C LEU A 7 -9.13 9.53 -6.53
N ASP A 8 -9.52 9.33 -7.79
CA ASP A 8 -8.77 9.81 -8.97
C ASP A 8 -8.68 11.35 -8.99
N MET A 9 -9.74 12.05 -8.58
CA MET A 9 -9.75 13.52 -8.52
C MET A 9 -8.78 14.10 -7.50
N ASN A 10 -8.51 13.40 -6.40
CA ASN A 10 -7.71 13.93 -5.30
C ASN A 10 -6.19 13.77 -5.52
N ALA A 11 -5.74 12.74 -6.25
CA ALA A 11 -4.31 12.46 -6.41
C ALA A 11 -3.82 12.63 -7.85
N VAL A 12 -4.55 12.11 -8.85
CA VAL A 12 -4.08 12.11 -10.25
C VAL A 12 -4.36 13.45 -10.93
N HIS A 13 -5.49 14.09 -10.60
CA HIS A 13 -5.90 15.33 -11.25
C HIS A 13 -5.01 16.54 -10.93
N PRO A 14 -4.53 16.74 -9.67
CA PRO A 14 -3.59 17.79 -9.32
C PRO A 14 -2.22 17.56 -9.97
N ILE A 15 -1.72 16.33 -9.97
CA ILE A 15 -0.44 15.99 -10.62
C ILE A 15 -0.52 16.26 -12.12
N ARG A 16 -1.65 15.92 -12.75
CA ARG A 16 -1.88 16.22 -14.17
C ARG A 16 -2.02 17.72 -14.45
N SER A 17 -2.53 18.52 -13.51
CA SER A 17 -2.64 19.98 -13.68
C SER A 17 -1.32 20.71 -13.44
N GLU A 18 -0.42 20.14 -12.65
CA GLU A 18 0.93 20.68 -12.42
C GLU A 18 1.93 20.33 -13.53
N LEU A 19 1.64 19.31 -14.36
CA LEU A 19 2.44 19.02 -15.56
C LEU A 19 2.11 20.02 -16.68
N SER A 20 3.12 20.76 -17.16
CA SER A 20 2.94 21.73 -18.25
C SER A 20 2.46 21.10 -19.56
N ILE A 21 2.75 19.80 -19.77
CA ILE A 21 2.27 19.03 -20.92
C ILE A 21 1.71 17.67 -20.44
N PRO A 22 0.39 17.45 -20.49
CA PRO A 22 -0.23 16.22 -19.97
C PRO A 22 0.11 14.94 -20.77
N SER A 23 0.75 15.06 -21.94
CA SER A 23 1.23 13.92 -22.73
C SER A 23 2.40 13.19 -22.08
N ASP A 24 3.20 13.91 -21.28
CA ASP A 24 4.46 13.39 -20.72
C ASP A 24 4.23 12.58 -19.44
N MET A 25 3.02 12.61 -18.89
CA MET A 25 2.63 11.85 -17.70
C MET A 25 2.93 10.35 -17.85
N ARG A 26 2.72 9.77 -19.05
CA ARG A 26 3.03 8.35 -19.30
C ARG A 26 4.52 8.06 -19.26
N TYR A 27 5.34 8.97 -19.78
CA TYR A 27 6.79 8.83 -19.76
C TYR A 27 7.32 8.94 -18.33
N VAL A 28 6.89 9.96 -17.59
CA VAL A 28 7.27 10.18 -16.19
C VAL A 28 6.89 8.98 -15.31
N VAL A 29 5.66 8.46 -15.45
CA VAL A 29 5.21 7.28 -14.70
C VAL A 29 6.03 6.02 -15.04
N ARG A 30 6.39 5.82 -16.32
CA ARG A 30 7.24 4.68 -16.70
C ARG A 30 8.63 4.77 -16.12
N VAL A 31 9.25 5.96 -16.17
CA VAL A 31 10.59 6.18 -15.62
C VAL A 31 10.58 6.02 -14.10
N SER A 32 9.58 6.58 -13.40
CA SER A 32 9.47 6.41 -11.95
C SER A 32 9.27 4.95 -11.55
N LEU A 33 8.42 4.20 -12.26
CA LEU A 33 8.24 2.77 -12.05
C LEU A 33 9.53 1.99 -12.30
N ALA A 34 10.29 2.30 -13.36
CA ALA A 34 11.56 1.64 -13.65
C ALA A 34 12.58 1.86 -12.51
N ILE A 35 12.66 3.08 -11.98
CA ILE A 35 13.52 3.41 -10.84
C ILE A 35 13.06 2.65 -9.58
N CYS A 36 11.75 2.63 -9.29
CA CYS A 36 11.21 1.88 -8.16
C CYS A 36 11.53 0.38 -8.25
N VAL A 37 11.37 -0.23 -9.44
CA VAL A 37 11.72 -1.63 -9.68
C VAL A 37 13.20 -1.88 -9.46
N ALA A 38 14.08 -1.01 -9.97
CA ALA A 38 15.52 -1.14 -9.79
C ALA A 38 15.93 -1.06 -8.31
N ILE A 39 15.35 -0.12 -7.55
CA ILE A 39 15.61 0.04 -6.12
C ILE A 39 15.11 -1.18 -5.35
N TYR A 40 13.87 -1.62 -5.55
CA TYR A 40 13.33 -2.78 -4.85
C TYR A 40 14.05 -4.08 -5.20
N PHE A 41 14.41 -4.26 -6.46
CA PHE A 41 15.23 -5.41 -6.87
C PHE A 41 16.59 -5.40 -6.18
N SER A 42 17.25 -4.23 -6.11
CA SER A 42 18.54 -4.10 -5.43
C SER A 42 18.42 -4.41 -3.94
N ILE A 43 17.42 -3.86 -3.24
CA ILE A 43 17.17 -4.12 -1.82
C ILE A 43 16.91 -5.62 -1.57
N GLY A 44 16.07 -6.25 -2.40
CA GLY A 44 15.78 -7.69 -2.28
C GLY A 44 17.01 -8.56 -2.55
N PHE A 45 17.79 -8.23 -3.58
CA PHE A 45 18.99 -8.98 -3.96
C PHE A 45 20.08 -8.90 -2.88
N PHE A 46 20.40 -7.70 -2.38
CA PHE A 46 21.38 -7.54 -1.31
C PHE A 46 20.86 -8.06 0.03
N GLY A 47 19.56 -7.89 0.32
CA GLY A 47 18.92 -8.47 1.50
C GLY A 47 19.04 -10.00 1.51
N TYR A 48 18.81 -10.65 0.36
CA TYR A 48 18.99 -12.09 0.25
C TYR A 48 20.44 -12.53 0.42
N MET A 49 21.40 -11.84 -0.20
CA MET A 49 22.82 -12.17 -0.01
C MET A 49 23.30 -11.98 1.44
N LEU A 50 22.71 -11.05 2.20
CA LEU A 50 23.13 -10.75 3.56
C LEU A 50 22.58 -11.74 4.59
N PHE A 51 21.34 -12.20 4.41
CA PHE A 51 20.61 -13.00 5.41
C PHE A 51 20.32 -14.44 4.96
N GLY A 52 20.40 -14.73 3.66
CA GLY A 52 20.15 -16.05 3.09
C GLY A 52 18.76 -16.58 3.45
N ASP A 53 18.71 -17.79 4.00
CA ASP A 53 17.47 -18.49 4.33
C ASP A 53 16.81 -18.03 5.64
N PHE A 54 17.46 -17.16 6.43
CA PHE A 54 16.96 -16.69 7.74
C PHE A 54 16.22 -15.36 7.68
N ILE A 55 15.77 -14.90 6.51
CA ILE A 55 15.08 -13.61 6.35
C ILE A 55 13.70 -13.64 7.01
N MET A 56 13.55 -12.89 8.11
CA MET A 56 12.21 -12.56 8.62
C MET A 56 11.48 -11.53 7.74
N ALA A 57 10.14 -11.54 7.84
CA ALA A 57 9.27 -10.60 7.11
C ALA A 57 9.60 -9.12 7.34
N ASP A 58 10.13 -8.79 8.53
CA ASP A 58 10.76 -7.50 8.81
C ASP A 58 12.29 -7.65 8.78
N ILE A 59 12.92 -7.06 7.76
CA ILE A 59 14.36 -7.16 7.56
C ILE A 59 15.15 -6.48 8.69
N LEU A 60 14.60 -5.44 9.35
CA LEU A 60 15.29 -4.72 10.43
C LEU A 60 15.52 -5.60 11.65
N VAL A 61 14.64 -6.57 11.92
CA VAL A 61 14.79 -7.52 13.03
C VAL A 61 15.99 -8.45 12.81
N ASN A 62 16.31 -8.79 11.56
CA ASN A 62 17.45 -9.65 11.25
C ASN A 62 18.80 -8.95 11.47
N PHE A 63 18.86 -7.62 11.30
CA PHE A 63 20.10 -6.85 11.55
C PHE A 63 20.52 -6.86 13.02
N ASP A 64 19.56 -6.94 13.95
CA ASP A 64 19.82 -6.99 15.40
C ASP A 64 20.58 -8.26 15.81
N GLN A 65 20.37 -9.36 15.09
CA GLN A 65 20.93 -10.67 15.42
C GLN A 65 22.37 -10.88 14.91
N ILE A 66 22.79 -10.14 13.88
CA ILE A 66 24.04 -10.44 13.14
C ILE A 66 25.15 -9.42 13.45
N LEU A 67 24.81 -8.16 13.75
CA LEU A 67 25.79 -7.11 13.94
C LEU A 67 26.18 -6.93 15.42
N ASP A 68 26.99 -7.85 15.93
CA ASP A 68 27.51 -7.76 17.32
C ASP A 68 28.71 -6.78 17.47
N SER A 69 29.10 -6.11 16.38
CA SER A 69 30.14 -5.07 16.39
C SER A 69 29.59 -3.71 16.82
N ALA A 70 30.42 -2.90 17.50
CA ALA A 70 30.04 -1.56 17.96
C ALA A 70 29.57 -0.63 16.83
N VAL A 71 30.23 -0.71 15.65
CA VAL A 71 29.84 0.06 14.46
C VAL A 71 28.50 -0.42 13.90
N GLY A 72 28.27 -1.74 13.92
CA GLY A 72 27.03 -2.33 13.44
C GLY A 72 25.80 -1.96 14.26
N ARG A 73 25.95 -1.94 15.59
CA ARG A 73 24.88 -1.46 16.50
C ARG A 73 24.53 0.02 16.24
N LEU A 74 25.54 0.88 16.05
CA LEU A 74 25.31 2.30 15.73
C LEU A 74 24.53 2.47 14.41
N ILE A 75 24.87 1.70 13.38
CA ILE A 75 24.16 1.73 12.09
C ILE A 75 22.72 1.23 12.27
N ASN A 76 22.51 0.12 12.97
CA ASN A 76 21.18 -0.44 13.24
C ASN A 76 20.29 0.59 13.97
N ASP A 77 20.78 1.18 15.06
CA ASP A 77 20.04 2.18 15.83
C ASP A 77 19.72 3.42 14.98
N THR A 78 20.66 3.86 14.14
CA THR A 78 20.45 5.00 13.23
C THR A 78 19.35 4.70 12.21
N VAL A 79 19.38 3.51 11.59
CA VAL A 79 18.36 3.09 10.60
C VAL A 79 16.99 2.98 11.26
N ARG A 80 16.91 2.36 12.44
CA ARG A 80 15.66 2.21 13.20
C ARG A 80 15.08 3.56 13.63
N LEU A 81 15.93 4.48 14.11
CA LEU A 81 15.51 5.83 14.48
C LEU A 81 15.03 6.63 13.26
N SER A 82 15.75 6.54 12.15
CA SER A 82 15.36 7.19 10.89
C SER A 82 14.01 6.66 10.40
N TYR A 83 13.80 5.35 10.46
CA TYR A 83 12.52 4.72 10.11
C TYR A 83 11.39 5.16 11.05
N ALA A 84 11.61 5.16 12.36
CA ALA A 84 10.62 5.61 13.34
C ALA A 84 10.24 7.09 13.13
N MET A 85 11.23 7.95 12.88
CA MET A 85 11.01 9.36 12.57
C MET A 85 10.23 9.53 11.27
N HIS A 86 10.57 8.77 10.23
CA HIS A 86 9.83 8.76 8.96
C HIS A 86 8.37 8.36 9.17
N LEU A 87 8.11 7.26 9.90
CA LEU A 87 6.74 6.83 10.21
C LEU A 87 5.95 7.88 11.00
N ALA A 88 6.58 8.53 11.98
CA ALA A 88 5.94 9.58 12.77
C ALA A 88 5.49 10.77 11.91
N LEU A 89 6.25 11.11 10.87
CA LEU A 89 5.92 12.21 9.95
C LEU A 89 4.91 11.81 8.86
N VAL A 90 5.01 10.57 8.37
CA VAL A 90 4.14 10.08 7.28
C VAL A 90 2.76 9.69 7.79
N PHE A 91 2.66 9.19 9.02
CA PHE A 91 1.39 8.73 9.59
C PHE A 91 0.28 9.80 9.58
N PRO A 92 0.52 11.06 10.01
CA PRO A 92 -0.49 12.13 9.93
C PRO A 92 -0.95 12.42 8.50
N VAL A 93 -0.03 12.38 7.52
CA VAL A 93 -0.32 12.68 6.12
C VAL A 93 -1.25 11.62 5.51
N ILE A 94 -0.97 10.35 5.78
CA ILE A 94 -1.81 9.23 5.34
C ILE A 94 -3.16 9.27 6.04
N ASN A 95 -3.18 9.48 7.37
CA ASN A 95 -4.41 9.50 8.15
C ASN A 95 -5.34 10.66 7.72
N PHE A 96 -4.76 11.82 7.39
CA PHE A 96 -5.51 12.94 6.82
C PHE A 96 -6.21 12.57 5.51
N SER A 97 -5.49 11.92 4.59
CA SER A 97 -6.03 11.49 3.30
C SER A 97 -7.11 10.42 3.48
N LEU A 98 -6.87 9.44 4.36
CA LEU A 98 -7.82 8.39 4.71
C LEU A 98 -9.11 8.99 5.26
N ARG A 99 -9.01 9.91 6.21
CA ARG A 99 -10.15 10.60 6.79
C ARG A 99 -10.94 11.38 5.75
N ALA A 100 -10.27 12.14 4.89
CA ALA A 100 -10.94 12.90 3.83
C ALA A 100 -11.70 11.99 2.85
N ASN A 101 -11.16 10.81 2.54
CA ASN A 101 -11.84 9.83 1.69
C ASN A 101 -13.03 9.16 2.42
N THR A 102 -12.86 8.79 3.69
CA THR A 102 -13.93 8.19 4.51
C THR A 102 -15.09 9.15 4.75
N ASP A 103 -14.80 10.42 5.03
CA ASP A 103 -15.82 11.46 5.19
C ASP A 103 -16.65 11.65 3.91
N LYS A 104 -15.98 11.75 2.75
CA LYS A 104 -16.66 11.79 1.44
C LYS A 104 -17.49 10.53 1.16
N LEU A 105 -17.02 9.36 1.61
CA LEU A 105 -17.75 8.10 1.45
C LEU A 105 -19.03 8.06 2.30
N LEU A 106 -18.94 8.41 3.58
CA LEU A 106 -20.04 8.30 4.53
C LEU A 106 -21.02 9.49 4.46
N PHE A 107 -20.52 10.68 4.11
CA PHE A 107 -21.28 11.94 4.16
C PHE A 107 -21.17 12.76 2.87
N ALA A 108 -21.41 12.13 1.72
CA ALA A 108 -21.30 12.73 0.38
C ALA A 108 -22.12 14.04 0.14
N LYS A 109 -23.06 14.40 1.03
CA LYS A 109 -23.94 15.58 0.90
C LYS A 109 -23.75 16.65 1.98
N LYS A 110 -22.79 16.48 2.90
CA LYS A 110 -22.58 17.41 4.02
C LYS A 110 -21.50 18.46 3.69
N PRO A 111 -21.56 19.67 4.32
CA PRO A 111 -20.55 20.70 4.12
C PRO A 111 -19.17 20.24 4.61
N ILE A 112 -18.14 20.98 4.16
CA ILE A 112 -16.72 20.76 4.44
C ILE A 112 -16.46 20.38 5.90
N LEU A 113 -15.76 19.26 6.11
CA LEU A 113 -15.45 18.66 7.42
C LEU A 113 -14.79 19.63 8.43
N ALA A 114 -14.19 20.73 7.95
CA ALA A 114 -13.56 21.76 8.77
C ALA A 114 -14.56 22.58 9.62
N GLU A 115 -15.87 22.47 9.37
CA GLU A 115 -16.91 23.24 10.07
C GLU A 115 -17.46 22.52 11.32
N ASP A 116 -17.21 21.20 11.46
CA ASP A 116 -17.74 20.37 12.57
C ASP A 116 -16.61 19.64 13.32
N ASN A 117 -16.13 20.26 14.40
CA ASN A 117 -15.07 19.72 15.26
C ASN A 117 -15.44 18.37 15.91
N SER A 118 -16.74 18.11 16.17
CA SER A 118 -17.17 16.87 16.81
C SER A 118 -17.06 15.70 15.84
N ARG A 119 -17.51 15.89 14.59
CA ARG A 119 -17.37 14.87 13.53
C ARG A 119 -15.91 14.60 13.19
N PHE A 120 -15.09 15.64 13.15
CA PHE A 120 -13.66 15.51 12.93
C PHE A 120 -13.00 14.62 13.99
N THR A 121 -13.26 14.88 15.27
CA THR A 121 -12.67 14.11 16.38
C THR A 121 -13.18 12.68 16.38
N ILE A 122 -14.49 12.45 16.22
CA ILE A 122 -15.05 11.09 16.19
C ILE A 122 -14.46 10.27 15.04
N LEU A 123 -14.37 10.85 13.85
CA LEU A 123 -13.84 10.15 12.68
C LEU A 123 -12.36 9.80 12.85
N THR A 124 -11.57 10.72 13.40
CA THR A 124 -10.16 10.46 13.70
C THR A 124 -10.00 9.41 14.80
N CYS A 125 -10.75 9.46 15.90
CA CYS A 125 -10.72 8.43 16.95
C CYS A 125 -11.05 7.05 16.38
N VAL A 126 -12.16 6.92 15.65
CA VAL A 126 -12.57 5.64 15.06
C VAL A 126 -11.52 5.08 14.09
N LEU A 127 -10.93 5.94 13.25
CA LEU A 127 -9.87 5.52 12.33
C LEU A 127 -8.60 5.07 13.07
N LEU A 128 -8.20 5.82 14.10
CA LEU A 128 -7.04 5.46 14.93
C LEU A 128 -7.27 4.13 15.65
N ASP A 129 -8.41 3.98 16.32
CA ASP A 129 -8.78 2.76 17.05
C ASP A 129 -8.85 1.56 16.10
N ALA A 130 -9.44 1.72 14.91
CA ALA A 130 -9.48 0.66 13.91
C ALA A 130 -8.07 0.26 13.45
N THR A 131 -7.19 1.23 13.15
CA THR A 131 -5.80 0.93 12.76
C THR A 131 -5.02 0.26 13.89
N TYR A 132 -5.26 0.65 15.14
CA TYR A 132 -4.62 0.05 16.32
C TYR A 132 -5.08 -1.40 16.54
N ILE A 133 -6.38 -1.67 16.42
CA ILE A 133 -6.92 -3.04 16.51
C ILE A 133 -6.31 -3.93 15.41
N ILE A 134 -6.23 -3.43 14.17
CA ILE A 134 -5.61 -4.17 13.07
C ILE A 134 -4.14 -4.49 13.37
N ALA A 135 -3.39 -3.54 13.93
CA ALA A 135 -1.99 -3.74 14.30
C ALA A 135 -1.82 -4.80 15.41
N ILE A 136 -2.76 -4.90 16.35
CA ILE A 136 -2.75 -5.96 17.38
C ILE A 136 -3.07 -7.33 16.78
N VAL A 137 -4.08 -7.39 15.90
CA VAL A 137 -4.56 -8.66 15.32
C VAL A 137 -3.56 -9.24 14.31
N LEU A 138 -2.85 -8.39 13.58
CA LEU A 138 -1.89 -8.80 12.54
C LEU A 138 -0.47 -8.35 12.91
N PRO A 139 0.22 -9.07 13.81
CA PRO A 139 1.59 -8.72 14.23
C PRO A 139 2.63 -8.95 13.13
N ASN A 140 2.31 -9.76 12.11
CA ASN A 140 3.21 -10.04 11.01
C ASN A 140 2.82 -9.23 9.75
N ILE A 141 3.75 -8.38 9.32
CA ILE A 141 3.60 -7.45 8.20
C ILE A 141 3.39 -8.20 6.86
N TRP A 142 3.90 -9.43 6.74
CA TRP A 142 3.74 -10.26 5.55
C TRP A 142 2.27 -10.50 5.18
N TYR A 143 1.45 -10.92 6.15
CA TYR A 143 0.03 -11.19 5.93
C TYR A 143 -0.72 -9.90 5.56
N PHE A 144 -0.36 -8.79 6.18
CA PHE A 144 -0.96 -7.49 5.87
C PHE A 144 -0.69 -7.07 4.41
N PHE A 145 0.57 -7.17 3.95
CA PHE A 145 0.92 -6.85 2.57
C PHE A 145 0.21 -7.75 1.56
N GLN A 146 0.05 -9.04 1.87
CA GLN A 146 -0.66 -9.97 1.00
C GLN A 146 -2.15 -9.59 0.83
N LEU A 147 -2.81 -9.21 1.94
CA LEU A 147 -4.20 -8.74 1.88
C LEU A 147 -4.31 -7.45 1.06
N CYS A 148 -3.44 -6.48 1.29
CA CYS A 148 -3.44 -5.23 0.51
C CYS A 148 -3.19 -5.48 -0.98
N ALA A 149 -2.23 -6.34 -1.32
CA ALA A 149 -1.91 -6.68 -2.70
C ALA A 149 -3.10 -7.34 -3.41
N SER A 150 -3.73 -8.34 -2.78
CA SER A 150 -4.89 -9.02 -3.37
C SER A 150 -6.06 -8.05 -3.62
N ILE A 151 -6.38 -7.17 -2.68
CA ILE A 151 -7.42 -6.14 -2.85
C ILE A 151 -7.06 -5.19 -3.99
N SER A 152 -5.79 -4.78 -4.09
CA SER A 152 -5.32 -3.89 -5.17
C SER A 152 -5.39 -4.51 -6.56
N PHE A 153 -5.32 -5.83 -6.70
CA PHE A 153 -5.47 -6.51 -8.00
C PHE A 153 -6.92 -6.86 -8.32
N ILE A 154 -7.70 -7.28 -7.32
CA ILE A 154 -9.10 -7.68 -7.51
C ILE A 154 -9.98 -6.47 -7.84
N PHE A 155 -9.76 -5.35 -7.16
CA PHE A 155 -10.62 -4.16 -7.28
C PHE A 155 -10.65 -3.55 -8.69
N PRO A 156 -9.51 -3.24 -9.35
CA PRO A 156 -9.53 -2.72 -10.73
C PRO A 156 -10.11 -3.74 -11.72
N GLY A 157 -9.79 -5.04 -11.59
CA GLY A 157 -10.37 -6.06 -12.47
C GLY A 157 -11.88 -6.22 -12.31
N ALA A 158 -12.40 -6.12 -11.09
CA ALA A 158 -13.84 -6.12 -10.82
C ALA A 158 -14.55 -4.90 -11.45
N ILE A 159 -13.88 -3.75 -11.55
CA ILE A 159 -14.43 -2.55 -12.18
C ILE A 159 -14.51 -2.72 -13.70
N VAL A 160 -13.47 -3.24 -14.34
CA VAL A 160 -13.46 -3.48 -15.79
C VAL A 160 -14.49 -4.54 -16.18
N LEU A 161 -14.72 -5.55 -15.32
CA LEU A 161 -15.76 -6.56 -15.54
C LEU A 161 -17.18 -6.02 -15.34
N ARG A 162 -17.37 -5.07 -14.42
CA ARG A 162 -18.62 -4.34 -14.23
C ARG A 162 -18.77 -3.20 -15.25
N ASP A 163 -18.52 -3.51 -16.51
CA ASP A 163 -18.60 -2.55 -17.60
C ASP A 163 -20.05 -2.09 -17.84
N VAL A 164 -20.43 -0.98 -17.21
CA VAL A 164 -21.76 -0.34 -17.36
C VAL A 164 -21.86 0.45 -18.67
N HIS A 165 -20.74 0.82 -19.30
CA HIS A 165 -20.72 1.69 -20.47
C HIS A 165 -20.38 0.96 -21.79
N GLY A 166 -20.10 -0.35 -21.76
CA GLY A 166 -19.86 -1.17 -22.94
C GLY A 166 -18.56 -0.85 -23.70
N ILE A 167 -17.57 -0.28 -23.01
CA ILE A 167 -16.31 0.22 -23.61
C ILE A 167 -15.24 -0.89 -23.64
N SER A 168 -15.38 -1.95 -22.84
CA SER A 168 -14.37 -3.00 -22.67
C SER A 168 -14.47 -4.10 -23.75
N THR A 169 -13.36 -4.35 -24.45
CA THR A 169 -13.26 -5.40 -25.48
C THR A 169 -13.21 -6.79 -24.83
N GLY A 170 -13.70 -7.84 -25.49
CA GLY A 170 -13.64 -9.21 -24.96
C GLY A 170 -12.23 -9.70 -24.58
N LYS A 171 -11.19 -9.18 -25.25
CA LYS A 171 -9.78 -9.46 -24.92
C LYS A 171 -9.34 -8.81 -23.60
N ASP A 172 -9.83 -7.62 -23.30
CA ASP A 172 -9.53 -6.91 -22.05
C ASP A 172 -10.20 -7.62 -20.87
N LYS A 173 -11.45 -8.08 -21.04
CA LYS A 173 -12.14 -8.90 -20.05
C LYS A 173 -11.41 -10.22 -19.76
N ALA A 174 -10.87 -10.88 -20.80
CA ALA A 174 -10.08 -12.09 -20.62
C ALA A 174 -8.76 -11.83 -19.86
N MET A 175 -8.09 -10.71 -20.15
CA MET A 175 -6.87 -10.31 -19.43
C MET A 175 -7.16 -10.01 -17.95
N GLU A 176 -8.26 -9.32 -17.65
CA GLU A 176 -8.65 -9.00 -16.26
C GLU A 176 -9.08 -10.24 -15.47
N ILE A 177 -9.82 -11.16 -16.09
CA ILE A 177 -10.14 -12.45 -15.46
C ILE A 177 -8.85 -13.21 -15.16
N LEU A 178 -7.86 -13.20 -16.06
CA LEU A 178 -6.57 -13.84 -15.84
C LEU A 178 -5.80 -13.20 -14.67
N VAL A 179 -5.81 -11.87 -14.53
CA VAL A 179 -5.17 -11.17 -13.41
C VAL A 179 -5.85 -11.52 -12.08
N ILE A 180 -7.19 -11.56 -12.03
CA ILE A 180 -7.93 -11.97 -10.83
C ILE A 180 -7.62 -13.42 -10.48
N MET A 181 -7.62 -14.33 -11.46
CA MET A 181 -7.30 -15.74 -11.25
C MET A 181 -5.88 -15.92 -10.72
N LEU A 182 -4.89 -15.20 -11.27
CA LEU A 182 -3.52 -15.21 -10.79
C LEU A 182 -3.43 -14.70 -9.34
N ALA A 183 -4.13 -13.62 -9.00
CA ALA A 183 -4.13 -13.05 -7.64
C ALA A 183 -4.73 -14.03 -6.60
N ILE A 184 -5.79 -14.75 -6.98
CA ILE A 184 -6.39 -15.79 -6.12
C ILE A 184 -5.41 -16.96 -5.98
N LEU A 185 -4.83 -17.43 -7.08
CA LEU A 185 -3.93 -18.57 -7.09
C LEU A 185 -2.66 -18.30 -6.28
N THR A 186 -2.06 -17.11 -6.41
CA THR A 186 -0.92 -16.70 -5.57
C THR A 186 -1.31 -16.61 -4.10
N SER A 187 -2.50 -16.08 -3.79
CA SER A 187 -2.98 -16.03 -2.40
C SER A 187 -3.16 -17.42 -1.79
N ILE A 188 -3.69 -18.38 -2.56
CA ILE A 188 -3.85 -19.78 -2.14
C ILE A 188 -2.50 -20.44 -1.94
N ILE A 189 -1.56 -20.28 -2.89
CA ILE A 189 -0.21 -20.85 -2.79
C ILE A 189 0.48 -20.35 -1.53
N VAL A 190 0.46 -19.03 -1.29
CA VAL A 190 1.09 -18.43 -0.12
C VAL A 190 0.43 -18.89 1.17
N MET A 191 -0.90 -19.00 1.20
CA MET A 191 -1.59 -19.53 2.38
C MET A 191 -1.26 -21.00 2.63
N ALA A 192 -1.12 -21.80 1.57
CA ALA A 192 -0.69 -23.18 1.67
C ALA A 192 0.76 -23.27 2.21
N THR A 193 1.73 -22.55 1.65
CA THR A 193 3.11 -22.56 2.15
C THR A 193 3.21 -22.10 3.59
N ASN A 194 2.44 -21.09 4.01
CA ASN A 194 2.40 -20.69 5.42
C ASN A 194 1.84 -21.80 6.32
N LEU A 195 0.86 -22.58 5.85
CA LEU A 195 0.33 -23.71 6.62
C LEU A 195 1.36 -24.84 6.78
N TRP A 196 2.14 -25.13 5.73
CA TRP A 196 3.19 -26.15 5.74
C TRP A 196 4.44 -25.75 6.55
N HIS A 197 4.71 -24.45 6.69
CA HIS A 197 5.87 -23.93 7.42
C HIS A 197 5.59 -23.69 8.92
N VAL A 198 4.37 -23.98 9.39
CA VAL A 198 3.94 -23.86 10.80
C VAL A 198 4.11 -25.19 11.56
N GLU A 199 4.71 -26.22 10.94
CA GLU A 199 5.22 -27.42 11.63
C GLU A 199 6.72 -27.31 11.95
#